data_AF-A0A7Z0PXH3-F1
#
_entry.id   AF-A0A7Z0PXH3-F1
#
_cell.length_a   1.000
_cell.length_b   1.000
_cell.length_c   1.000
_cell.angle_alpha   90.00
_cell.angle_beta   90.00
_cell.angle_gamma   90.00
#
_symmetry.space_group_name_H-M   'P 1'
#
loop_
_entity.id
_entity.type
_entity.pdbx_description
1 polymer ?
#
loop_
_entity_poly.entity_id
_entity_poly.type
_entity_poly.pdbx_seq_one_letter_code
_entity_poly.pdbx_strand_id
1 'polypeptide(L)'
;MHSLQRPGRSASRRPQVVEPEPEGVEPDATDDEFDAYDTFEMYRVICPDCAQPIALLADEAVLPEHALCASPWNPFGLTVCAGTGRTAAEAEPADAGTDPQEQETGLLLTLPAGLDWRTQPFSHVGGPGSRPMRAPMTRRHMGRAA
;
A
#
# COMPACT_ATOMS: atom_id res chain seq x y z
N MET A 1 4.78 -47.88 20.69
CA MET A 1 4.07 -46.60 20.48
C MET A 1 3.65 -46.57 19.01
N HIS A 2 2.37 -46.81 18.75
CA HIS A 2 1.81 -47.03 17.42
C HIS A 2 1.73 -45.70 16.63
N SER A 3 2.26 -45.68 15.40
CA SER A 3 2.00 -44.60 14.44
C SER A 3 0.54 -44.69 13.99
N LEU A 4 -0.24 -43.67 14.29
CA LEU A 4 -1.60 -43.54 13.76
C LEU A 4 -1.53 -43.00 12.33
N GLN A 5 -1.80 -43.86 11.34
CA GLN A 5 -2.07 -43.43 9.96
C GLN A 5 -3.25 -42.45 9.96
N ARG A 6 -3.02 -41.20 9.52
CA ARG A 6 -4.08 -40.24 9.25
C ARG A 6 -4.82 -40.65 7.96
N PRO A 7 -6.15 -40.81 7.97
CA PRO A 7 -6.89 -41.12 6.76
C PRO A 7 -6.84 -39.93 5.78
N GLY A 8 -6.65 -40.26 4.50
CA GLY A 8 -6.52 -39.30 3.40
C GLY A 8 -7.73 -38.38 3.29
N ARG A 9 -7.46 -37.08 3.14
CA ARG A 9 -8.46 -36.04 2.94
C ARG A 9 -9.07 -36.20 1.55
N SER A 10 -10.35 -36.53 1.48
CA SER A 10 -11.14 -36.57 0.24
C SER A 10 -10.96 -35.26 -0.55
N ALA A 11 -10.72 -35.37 -1.86
CA ALA A 11 -10.56 -34.21 -2.73
C ALA A 11 -11.81 -33.32 -2.66
N SER A 12 -11.66 -32.14 -2.05
CA SER A 12 -12.70 -31.11 -1.98
C SER A 12 -13.02 -30.65 -3.40
N ARG A 13 -14.31 -30.67 -3.76
CA ARG A 13 -14.81 -30.14 -5.03
C ARG A 13 -14.34 -28.69 -5.17
N ARG A 14 -13.73 -28.35 -6.30
CA ARG A 14 -13.41 -26.96 -6.65
C ARG A 14 -14.73 -26.18 -6.68
N PRO A 15 -14.92 -25.14 -5.84
CA PRO A 15 -16.03 -24.23 -6.04
C PRO A 15 -15.83 -23.56 -7.40
N GLN A 16 -16.90 -23.49 -8.18
CA GLN A 16 -16.92 -22.78 -9.45
C GLN A 16 -16.83 -21.29 -9.11
N VAL A 17 -15.83 -20.61 -9.66
CA VAL A 17 -15.72 -19.15 -9.56
C VAL A 17 -16.86 -18.60 -10.41
N VAL A 18 -17.93 -18.19 -9.74
CA VAL A 18 -18.93 -17.30 -10.34
C VAL A 18 -18.26 -15.93 -10.34
N GLU A 19 -17.99 -15.42 -11.53
CA GLU A 19 -17.57 -14.04 -11.73
C GLU A 19 -18.74 -13.16 -11.24
N PRO A 20 -18.56 -12.35 -10.18
CA PRO A 20 -19.62 -11.44 -9.77
C PRO A 20 -19.79 -10.41 -10.88
N GLU A 21 -20.95 -10.44 -11.53
CA GLU A 21 -21.35 -9.36 -12.42
C GLU A 21 -21.36 -8.07 -11.59
N PRO A 22 -20.63 -7.01 -11.96
CA PRO A 22 -20.67 -5.78 -11.20
C PRO A 22 -22.09 -5.23 -11.33
N GLU A 23 -22.88 -5.30 -10.25
CA GLU A 23 -24.11 -4.53 -10.14
C GLU A 23 -23.73 -3.06 -10.34
N GLY A 24 -24.15 -2.50 -11.48
CA GLY A 24 -23.96 -1.10 -11.77
C GLY A 24 -24.59 -0.28 -10.65
N VAL A 25 -23.77 0.55 -10.01
CA VAL A 25 -24.28 1.60 -9.13
C VAL A 25 -25.10 2.54 -10.01
N GLU A 26 -26.43 2.44 -9.90
CA GLU A 26 -27.34 3.47 -10.38
C GLU A 26 -26.92 4.80 -9.72
N PRO A 27 -26.71 5.89 -10.47
CA PRO A 27 -26.39 7.19 -9.88
C PRO A 27 -27.65 7.76 -9.22
N ASP A 28 -27.96 7.27 -8.03
CA ASP A 28 -29.01 7.83 -7.17
C ASP A 28 -28.51 9.12 -6.53
N ALA A 29 -29.35 10.15 -6.60
CA ALA A 29 -29.05 11.55 -6.32
C ALA A 29 -28.65 11.82 -4.86
N THR A 30 -27.40 11.49 -4.52
CA THR A 30 -26.77 11.72 -3.20
C THR A 30 -25.32 12.23 -3.32
N ASP A 31 -24.93 12.78 -4.48
CA ASP A 31 -23.58 13.34 -4.68
C ASP A 31 -23.29 14.58 -3.79
N ASP A 32 -24.30 15.18 -3.17
CA ASP A 32 -24.15 16.41 -2.36
C ASP A 32 -23.98 16.14 -0.85
N GLU A 33 -24.09 14.89 -0.38
CA GLU A 33 -23.97 14.54 1.05
C GLU A 33 -22.63 13.88 1.41
N PHE A 34 -21.87 13.36 0.44
CA PHE A 34 -20.52 12.82 0.67
C PHE A 34 -19.45 13.90 0.79
N ASP A 35 -19.66 15.09 0.21
CA ASP A 35 -18.69 16.20 0.25
C ASP A 35 -18.77 16.99 1.58
N ALA A 36 -19.81 16.73 2.40
CA ALA A 36 -20.04 17.43 3.66
C ALA A 36 -19.20 16.90 4.84
N TYR A 37 -18.58 15.71 4.73
CA TYR A 37 -17.92 15.04 5.86
C TYR A 37 -16.42 14.77 5.73
N ASP A 38 -15.74 15.10 4.62
CA ASP A 38 -14.33 14.68 4.41
C ASP A 38 -13.36 15.78 3.93
N THR A 39 -13.73 17.07 3.98
CA THR A 39 -12.76 18.18 3.74
C THR A 39 -12.14 18.67 5.04
N PHE A 40 -11.61 17.76 5.87
CA PHE A 40 -10.76 18.19 6.98
C PHE A 40 -9.40 18.60 6.39
N GLU A 41 -9.06 19.88 6.50
CA GLU A 41 -7.77 20.40 6.06
C GLU A 41 -6.65 19.76 6.90
N MET A 42 -5.98 18.78 6.31
CA MET A 42 -4.83 18.11 6.89
C MET A 42 -3.56 18.90 6.62
N TYR A 43 -2.82 19.24 7.67
CA TYR A 43 -1.50 19.87 7.57
C TYR A 43 -0.47 19.07 8.35
N ARG A 44 0.82 19.34 8.14
CA ARG A 44 1.90 18.64 8.84
C ARG A 44 2.70 19.58 9.72
N VAL A 45 2.99 19.13 10.93
CA VAL A 45 3.90 19.81 11.87
C VAL A 45 5.02 18.89 12.29
N ILE A 46 6.13 19.45 12.75
CA ILE A 46 7.25 18.70 13.31
C ILE A 46 7.09 18.59 14.81
N CYS A 47 7.01 17.37 15.34
CA CYS A 47 6.99 17.15 16.77
C CYS A 47 8.30 17.62 17.42
N PRO A 48 8.25 18.46 18.47
CA PRO A 48 9.46 18.99 19.11
C PRO A 48 10.29 17.91 19.84
N ASP A 49 9.68 16.79 20.26
CA ASP A 49 10.39 15.73 20.97
C ASP A 49 11.03 14.68 20.06
N CYS A 50 10.36 14.31 18.96
CA CYS A 50 10.85 13.25 18.06
C CYS A 50 11.33 13.72 16.69
N ALA A 51 11.15 15.00 16.37
CA ALA A 51 11.49 15.61 15.09
C ALA A 51 10.85 14.91 13.86
N GLN A 52 9.81 14.10 14.07
CA GLN A 52 9.06 13.49 12.99
C GLN A 52 7.90 14.40 12.57
N PRO A 53 7.57 14.43 11.26
CA PRO A 53 6.38 15.08 10.77
C PRO A 53 5.14 14.30 11.23
N ILE A 54 4.17 15.02 11.78
CA ILE A 54 2.87 14.51 12.23
C ILE A 54 1.79 15.19 11.39
N ALA A 55 0.84 14.41 10.86
CA ALA A 55 -0.35 14.95 10.24
C ALA A 55 -1.34 15.37 11.33
N LEU A 56 -1.85 16.60 11.21
CA LEU A 56 -2.87 17.18 12.08
C LEU A 56 -4.06 17.63 11.24
N LEU A 57 -5.24 17.57 11.84
CA LEU A 57 -6.42 18.25 11.33
C LEU A 57 -6.47 19.70 11.85
N ALA A 58 -7.06 20.61 11.08
CA ALA A 58 -7.15 22.04 11.43
C ALA A 58 -7.79 22.33 12.80
N ASP A 59 -8.67 21.45 13.27
CA ASP A 59 -9.36 21.55 14.57
C ASP A 59 -8.63 20.84 15.73
N GLU A 60 -7.56 20.09 15.45
CA GLU A 60 -6.75 19.43 16.47
C GLU A 60 -5.79 20.41 17.15
N ALA A 61 -6.08 20.76 18.41
CA ALA A 61 -5.25 21.67 19.19
C ALA A 61 -4.02 20.99 19.84
N VAL A 62 -3.95 19.65 19.83
CA VAL A 62 -2.89 18.86 20.47
C VAL A 62 -2.36 17.79 19.53
N LEU A 63 -1.09 17.42 19.70
CA LEU A 63 -0.46 16.36 18.94
C LEU A 63 -1.12 15.00 19.26
N PRO A 64 -1.55 14.23 18.25
CA PRO A 64 -2.13 12.91 18.44
C PRO A 64 -1.10 11.95 19.04
N GLU A 65 -1.60 10.81 19.54
CA GLU A 65 -0.72 9.73 19.98
C GLU A 65 0.13 9.24 18.81
N HIS A 66 1.44 9.30 19.01
CA HIS A 66 2.42 8.83 18.05
C HIS A 66 3.58 8.16 18.77
N ALA A 67 4.32 7.33 18.04
CA ALA A 67 5.37 6.51 18.60
C ALA A 67 6.67 6.61 17.81
N LEU A 68 7.78 6.36 18.49
CA LEU A 68 9.09 6.26 17.88
C LEU A 68 9.49 4.80 17.72
N CYS A 69 10.05 4.47 16.56
CA CYS A 69 10.81 3.23 16.41
C CYS A 69 12.17 3.39 17.09
N ALA A 70 12.58 2.40 17.88
CA ALA A 70 13.93 2.36 18.43
C ALA A 70 15.03 2.38 17.33
N SER A 71 14.73 1.85 16.15
CA SER A 71 15.55 2.00 14.94
C SER A 71 14.70 1.76 13.69
N PRO A 72 15.13 2.21 12.49
CA PRO A 72 14.45 1.90 11.23
C PRO A 72 14.32 0.40 10.94
N TRP A 73 15.19 -0.43 11.54
CA TRP A 73 15.23 -1.88 11.35
C TRP A 73 14.48 -2.67 12.43
N ASN A 74 13.88 -1.99 13.41
CA ASN A 74 13.08 -2.61 14.47
C ASN A 74 11.69 -1.95 14.56
N PRO A 75 10.75 -2.33 13.67
CA PRO A 75 9.42 -1.73 13.64
C PRO A 75 8.52 -2.17 14.80
N PHE A 76 8.92 -3.18 15.57
CA PHE A 76 8.12 -3.71 16.69
C PHE A 76 8.48 -3.06 18.03
N GLY A 77 9.60 -2.35 18.09
CA GLY A 77 10.06 -1.63 19.29
C GLY A 77 9.46 -0.23 19.40
N LEU A 78 8.18 -0.06 19.07
CA LEU A 78 7.50 1.23 19.14
C LEU A 78 7.26 1.63 20.60
N THR A 79 7.66 2.84 20.96
CA THR A 79 7.34 3.46 22.26
C THR A 79 6.62 4.78 22.03
N VAL A 80 5.58 5.05 22.83
CA VAL A 80 4.83 6.31 22.74
C VAL A 80 5.79 7.48 22.95
N CYS A 81 5.72 8.46 22.06
CA CYS A 81 6.54 9.65 22.14
C CYS A 81 6.07 10.54 23.29
N ALA A 82 7.02 11.12 24.03
CA ALA A 82 6.75 12.09 25.09
C ALA A 82 6.04 13.37 24.59
N GLY A 83 6.10 13.64 23.27
CA GLY A 83 5.39 14.75 22.63
C GLY A 83 3.90 14.51 22.40
N THR A 84 3.39 13.30 22.67
CA THR A 84 1.95 13.02 22.62
C THR A 84 1.18 13.96 23.53
N GLY A 85 0.14 14.61 23.01
CA GLY A 85 -0.70 15.53 23.76
C GLY A 85 -0.11 16.92 23.99
N ARG A 86 1.09 17.22 23.47
CA ARG A 86 1.60 18.61 23.44
C ARG A 86 0.73 19.50 22.57
N THR A 87 0.79 20.81 22.80
CA THR A 87 0.01 21.76 22.01
C THR A 87 0.53 21.83 20.57
N ALA A 88 -0.37 21.86 19.59
CA ALA A 88 0.01 22.01 18.18
C ALA A 88 0.73 23.33 17.91
N ALA A 89 0.45 24.37 18.71
CA ALA A 89 1.08 25.69 18.61
C ALA A 89 2.58 25.71 18.98
N GLU A 90 3.07 24.70 19.70
CA GLU A 90 4.51 24.53 19.99
C GLU A 90 5.27 23.82 18.85
N ALA A 91 4.55 23.29 17.85
CA ALA A 91 5.14 22.53 16.75
C ALA A 91 5.29 23.42 15.50
N GLU A 92 6.47 23.36 14.89
CA GLU A 92 6.76 24.11 13.66
C GLU A 92 6.09 23.44 12.44
N PRO A 93 5.59 24.20 11.45
CA PRO A 93 5.07 23.63 10.21
C PRO A 93 6.14 22.82 9.47
N ALA A 94 5.81 21.61 9.01
CA ALA A 94 6.77 20.71 8.36
C ALA A 94 7.28 21.25 7.01
N ASP A 95 6.48 22.08 6.34
CA ASP A 95 6.79 22.62 5.03
C ASP A 95 7.62 23.91 5.09
N ALA A 96 7.88 24.47 6.28
CA ALA A 96 8.57 25.76 6.45
C ALA A 96 10.06 25.75 6.07
N GLY A 97 10.66 24.58 5.81
CA GLY A 97 12.09 24.44 5.53
C GLY A 97 12.44 23.61 4.30
N THR A 98 11.47 23.16 3.51
CA THR A 98 11.73 22.30 2.34
C THR A 98 11.64 23.13 1.08
N ASP A 99 12.78 23.66 0.61
CA ASP A 99 12.84 24.17 -0.77
C ASP A 99 12.48 23.01 -1.72
N PRO A 100 11.59 23.21 -2.69
CA PRO A 100 11.27 22.17 -3.67
C PRO A 100 12.57 21.79 -4.39
N GLN A 101 13.08 20.58 -4.12
CA GLN A 101 14.24 20.06 -4.84
C GLN A 101 13.82 19.85 -6.30
N GLU A 102 14.32 20.71 -7.20
CA GLU A 102 14.21 20.54 -8.64
C GLU A 102 14.99 19.30 -9.08
N GLN A 103 14.37 18.12 -8.96
CA GLN A 103 14.90 16.88 -9.49
C GLN A 103 14.36 16.69 -10.91
N GLU A 104 15.24 16.30 -11.83
CA GLU A 104 14.85 15.99 -13.21
C GLU A 104 13.74 14.94 -13.22
N THR A 105 12.55 15.31 -13.72
CA THR A 105 11.34 14.47 -13.66
C THR A 105 11.52 13.10 -14.31
N GLY A 106 12.40 13.01 -15.32
CA GLY A 106 12.78 11.74 -15.96
C GLY A 106 13.47 10.75 -15.02
N LEU A 107 14.23 11.24 -14.03
CA LEU A 107 14.89 10.40 -13.03
C LEU A 107 13.91 9.89 -11.97
N LEU A 108 12.92 10.70 -11.58
CA LEU A 108 11.89 10.33 -10.60
C LEU A 108 10.89 9.31 -11.14
N LEU A 109 10.54 9.42 -12.43
CA LEU A 109 9.54 8.58 -13.07
C LEU A 109 10.10 7.28 -13.63
N THR A 110 11.43 7.14 -13.69
CA THR A 110 12.08 5.89 -14.10
C THR A 110 12.37 5.05 -12.88
N LEU A 111 11.55 4.02 -12.65
CA LEU A 111 11.82 3.04 -11.61
C LEU A 111 13.16 2.33 -11.91
N PRO A 112 14.14 2.34 -11.01
CA PRO A 112 15.40 1.63 -11.23
C PRO A 112 15.13 0.14 -11.49
N ALA A 113 15.90 -0.48 -12.40
CA ALA A 113 15.66 -1.87 -12.81
C ALA A 113 15.66 -2.90 -11.65
N GLY A 114 16.29 -2.58 -10.52
CA GLY A 114 16.29 -3.41 -9.30
C GLY A 114 15.18 -3.11 -8.29
N LEU A 115 14.31 -2.13 -8.58
CA LEU A 115 13.22 -1.64 -7.73
C LEU A 115 11.83 -1.97 -8.29
N ASP A 116 11.74 -2.88 -9.28
CA ASP A 116 10.45 -3.46 -9.66
C ASP A 116 9.91 -4.32 -8.50
N TRP A 117 8.99 -3.73 -7.73
CA TRP A 117 8.34 -4.34 -6.56
C TRP A 117 7.72 -5.71 -6.87
N ARG A 118 7.37 -5.99 -8.14
CA ARG A 118 6.84 -7.29 -8.57
C ARG A 118 7.85 -8.42 -8.50
N THR A 119 9.14 -8.11 -8.59
CA THR A 119 10.24 -9.08 -8.59
C THR A 119 10.97 -9.16 -7.25
N GLN A 120 10.55 -8.37 -6.26
CA GLN A 120 11.16 -8.35 -4.94
C GLN A 120 10.91 -9.67 -4.18
N PRO A 121 11.81 -10.08 -3.28
CA PRO A 121 11.73 -11.38 -2.59
C PRO A 121 10.52 -11.55 -1.66
N PHE A 122 9.80 -10.47 -1.34
CA PHE A 122 8.54 -10.48 -0.60
C PHE A 122 7.30 -10.41 -1.52
N SER A 123 7.50 -10.30 -2.83
CA SER A 123 6.41 -10.35 -3.81
C SER A 123 5.81 -11.76 -3.85
N HIS A 124 4.48 -11.84 -3.85
CA HIS A 124 3.77 -13.10 -4.08
C HIS A 124 3.76 -13.49 -5.57
N VAL A 125 4.19 -12.59 -6.46
CA VAL A 125 4.38 -12.85 -7.90
C VAL A 125 5.69 -13.61 -8.07
N GLY A 126 5.62 -14.92 -8.32
CA GLY A 126 6.83 -15.75 -8.49
C GLY A 126 6.82 -17.11 -7.79
N GLY A 127 5.82 -17.40 -6.94
CA GLY A 127 5.72 -18.68 -6.25
C GLY A 127 5.66 -19.88 -7.23
N PRO A 128 5.88 -21.13 -6.78
CA PRO A 128 5.98 -22.33 -7.63
C PRO A 128 4.84 -22.60 -8.64
N GLY A 129 3.74 -21.82 -8.59
CA GLY A 129 2.62 -21.86 -9.55
C GLY A 129 2.56 -20.70 -10.57
N SER A 130 3.36 -19.65 -10.46
CA SER A 130 3.34 -18.51 -11.41
C SER A 130 4.27 -18.77 -12.61
N ARG A 131 4.01 -19.84 -13.35
CA ARG A 131 4.64 -20.01 -14.66
C ARG A 131 3.81 -19.27 -15.70
N PRO A 132 4.40 -18.39 -16.54
CA PRO A 132 3.67 -17.77 -17.63
C PRO A 132 3.08 -18.87 -18.53
N MET A 133 1.79 -18.77 -18.84
CA MET A 133 1.12 -19.67 -19.78
C MET A 133 1.84 -19.54 -21.13
N ARG A 134 2.46 -20.63 -21.61
CA ARG A 134 3.04 -20.65 -22.95
C ARG A 134 1.90 -20.68 -23.97
N ALA A 135 1.66 -19.57 -24.64
CA ALA A 135 0.78 -19.55 -25.80
C ALA A 135 1.39 -20.43 -26.91
N PRO A 136 0.63 -21.39 -27.49
CA PRO A 136 1.13 -22.16 -28.61
C PRO A 136 1.36 -21.21 -29.80
N MET A 137 2.59 -21.17 -30.30
CA MET A 137 2.89 -20.53 -31.59
C MET A 137 2.06 -21.21 -32.67
N THR A 138 1.11 -20.50 -33.26
CA THR A 138 0.40 -20.96 -34.47
C THR A 138 1.42 -21.12 -35.59
N ARG A 139 1.75 -22.37 -35.93
CA ARG A 139 2.53 -22.68 -37.15
C ARG A 139 1.72 -22.18 -38.34
N ARG A 140 2.15 -21.08 -38.95
CA ARG A 140 1.67 -20.68 -40.27
C ARG A 140 2.08 -21.78 -41.27
N HIS A 141 1.12 -22.63 -41.65
CA HIS A 141 1.27 -23.50 -42.80
C HIS A 141 1.33 -22.63 -44.06
N MET A 142 2.54 -22.35 -44.55
CA MET A 142 2.71 -21.91 -45.93
C MET A 142 2.47 -23.13 -46.83
N GLY A 143 1.28 -23.18 -47.43
CA GLY A 143 1.00 -24.05 -48.57
C GLY A 143 1.91 -23.65 -49.73
N ARG A 144 2.69 -24.61 -50.24
CA ARG A 144 3.55 -24.45 -51.40
C ARG A 144 2.69 -24.75 -52.64
N ALA A 145 2.45 -23.73 -53.46
CA ALA A 145 1.88 -23.88 -54.79
C ALA A 145 3.00 -23.79 -55.85
N ALA A 146 2.75 -24.51 -56.95
CA ALA A 146 3.59 -24.80 -58.13
C ALA A 146 4.58 -25.97 -57.97
#